data_AF-A0A3S4F9H2-F1
#
_entry.id   AF-A0A3S4F9H2-F1
#
_cell.length_a   1.000
_cell.length_b   1.000
_cell.length_c   1.000
_cell.angle_alpha   90.00
_cell.angle_beta   90.00
_cell.angle_gamma   90.00
#
_symmetry.space_group_name_H-M   'P 1'
#
loop_
_entity.id
_entity.type
_entity.pdbx_description
1 polymer ?
#
loop_
_entity_poly.entity_id
_entity_poly.type
_entity_poly.pdbx_seq_one_letter_code
_entity_poly.pdbx_strand_id
1 'polypeptide(L)'
;MGSIALFALAIPAFILINSNVIGLIFAGLLMLAVILNCFTGVMASTLPAMFPTHIRYSALAAAFNISVLIAGLTPTLAAWLVESSQDLMMPAYYLMVIAVIGLITGISMKETANRPLKGATPAASDIQEAKEILGEHYDNIEQKIDDIDQEIAELQVKRSRLVQQHPRIDE
;
A
#
# COMPACT_ATOMS: atom_id res chain seq x y z
N MET A 1 1.65 7.13 -15.16
CA MET A 1 1.34 7.01 -16.61
C MET A 1 -0.10 6.56 -16.86
N GLY A 2 -0.56 5.43 -16.32
CA GLY A 2 -1.94 4.94 -16.52
C GLY A 2 -3.05 5.98 -16.22
N SER A 3 -2.97 6.71 -15.11
CA SER A 3 -3.95 7.74 -14.76
C SER A 3 -3.98 8.92 -15.75
N ILE A 4 -2.83 9.33 -16.27
CA ILE A 4 -2.73 10.43 -17.25
C ILE A 4 -3.32 9.99 -18.59
N ALA A 5 -2.99 8.77 -19.02
CA ALA A 5 -3.55 8.18 -20.23
C ALA A 5 -5.08 8.04 -20.13
N LEU A 6 -5.60 7.59 -18.98
CA LEU A 6 -7.04 7.49 -18.74
C LEU A 6 -7.72 8.85 -18.81
N PHE A 7 -7.14 9.90 -18.20
CA PHE A 7 -7.69 11.24 -18.26
C PHE A 7 -7.75 11.81 -19.69
N ALA A 8 -6.65 11.68 -20.45
CA ALA A 8 -6.56 12.26 -21.79
C ALA A 8 -7.34 11.46 -22.85
N LEU A 9 -7.36 10.13 -22.75
CA LEU A 9 -7.90 9.24 -23.77
C LEU A 9 -9.34 8.76 -23.47
N ALA A 10 -9.91 9.04 -22.30
CA ALA A 10 -11.29 8.66 -22.00
C ALA A 10 -12.31 9.27 -22.98
N ILE A 11 -12.20 10.58 -23.26
CA ILE A 11 -13.11 11.26 -24.21
C ILE A 11 -13.01 10.67 -25.62
N PRO A 12 -11.83 10.60 -26.27
CA PRO A 12 -11.74 10.05 -27.63
C PRO A 12 -12.14 8.56 -27.69
N ALA A 13 -11.89 7.78 -26.63
CA ALA A 13 -12.38 6.40 -26.57
C ALA A 13 -13.90 6.31 -26.61
N PHE A 14 -14.60 7.14 -25.83
CA PHE A 14 -16.06 7.14 -25.79
C PHE A 14 -16.68 7.70 -27.06
N ILE A 15 -16.04 8.66 -27.74
CA ILE A 15 -16.46 9.12 -29.06
C ILE A 15 -16.37 7.96 -30.08
N LEU A 16 -15.27 7.20 -30.08
CA LEU A 16 -15.10 6.02 -30.92
C LEU A 16 -16.18 4.95 -30.65
N ILE A 17 -16.51 4.72 -29.38
CA ILE A 17 -17.57 3.80 -28.95
C ILE A 17 -18.96 4.27 -29.40
N ASN A 18 -19.19 5.58 -29.45
CA ASN A 18 -20.48 6.15 -29.89
C ASN A 18 -20.57 6.38 -31.41
N SER A 19 -19.52 6.03 -32.17
CA SER A 19 -19.46 6.26 -33.62
C SER A 19 -20.36 5.32 -34.45
N ASN A 20 -21.02 4.35 -33.82
CA ASN A 20 -21.92 3.35 -34.44
C ASN A 20 -21.28 2.49 -35.57
N VAL A 21 -19.96 2.56 -35.73
CA VAL A 21 -19.17 1.77 -36.68
C VAL A 21 -18.42 0.70 -35.90
N ILE A 22 -18.69 -0.58 -36.19
CA ILE A 22 -18.15 -1.72 -35.44
C ILE A 22 -16.62 -1.66 -35.29
N GLY A 23 -15.89 -1.29 -36.34
CA GLY A 23 -14.44 -1.16 -36.29
C GLY A 23 -13.94 -0.07 -35.33
N LEU A 24 -14.63 1.07 -35.27
CA LEU A 24 -14.29 2.16 -34.35
C LEU A 24 -14.67 1.83 -32.91
N ILE A 25 -15.81 1.16 -32.71
CA ILE A 25 -16.23 0.68 -31.38
C ILE A 25 -15.18 -0.28 -30.82
N PHE A 26 -14.73 -1.26 -31.62
CA PHE A 26 -13.69 -2.20 -31.22
C PHE A 26 -12.38 -1.47 -30.87
N ALA A 27 -11.95 -0.53 -31.71
CA ALA A 27 -10.75 0.26 -31.45
C ALA A 27 -10.86 1.09 -30.15
N GLY A 28 -12.01 1.71 -29.89
CA GLY A 28 -12.28 2.46 -28.66
C GLY A 28 -12.25 1.58 -27.41
N LEU A 29 -12.88 0.40 -27.47
CA LEU A 29 -12.86 -0.60 -26.39
C LEU A 29 -11.45 -1.14 -26.15
N LEU A 30 -10.71 -1.45 -27.21
CA LEU A 30 -9.32 -1.92 -27.13
C LEU A 30 -8.41 -0.87 -26.48
N MET A 31 -8.56 0.40 -26.88
CA MET A 31 -7.82 1.52 -26.30
C MET A 31 -8.10 1.65 -24.80
N LEU A 32 -9.36 1.62 -24.38
CA LEU A 32 -9.71 1.61 -22.95
C LEU A 32 -9.12 0.40 -22.23
N ALA A 33 -9.22 -0.79 -22.80
CA ALA A 33 -8.69 -2.01 -22.18
C ALA A 33 -7.18 -1.93 -21.92
N VAL A 34 -6.39 -1.41 -22.86
CA VAL A 34 -4.94 -1.22 -22.70
C VAL A 34 -4.64 -0.23 -21.58
N ILE A 35 -5.35 0.90 -21.53
CA ILE A 35 -5.17 1.92 -20.50
C ILE A 35 -5.54 1.37 -19.12
N LEU A 36 -6.68 0.69 -19.00
CA LEU A 36 -7.14 0.08 -17.76
C LEU A 36 -6.15 -0.98 -17.28
N ASN A 37 -5.57 -1.80 -18.17
CA ASN A 37 -4.54 -2.76 -17.80
C ASN A 37 -3.27 -2.09 -17.25
N CYS A 38 -2.85 -0.97 -17.83
CA CYS A 38 -1.73 -0.19 -17.29
C CYS A 38 -2.03 0.32 -15.87
N PHE A 39 -3.26 0.74 -15.61
CA PHE A 39 -3.68 1.21 -14.29
C PHE A 39 -3.77 0.08 -13.26
N THR A 40 -4.46 -1.01 -13.59
CA THR A 40 -4.64 -2.18 -12.71
C THR A 40 -3.33 -2.93 -12.47
N GLY A 41 -2.43 -2.98 -13.47
CA GLY A 41 -1.12 -3.63 -13.33
C GLY A 41 -0.24 -2.97 -12.26
N VAL A 42 -0.22 -1.63 -12.20
CA VAL A 42 0.49 -0.90 -11.15
C VAL A 42 -0.11 -1.20 -9.77
N MET A 43 -1.44 -1.23 -9.66
CA MET A 43 -2.13 -1.58 -8.42
C MET A 43 -1.77 -3.01 -7.94
N ALA A 44 -1.79 -3.99 -8.86
CA ALA A 44 -1.47 -5.39 -8.55
C ALA A 44 -0.02 -5.59 -8.07
N SER A 45 0.93 -4.81 -8.59
CA SER A 45 2.33 -4.89 -8.16
C SER A 45 2.60 -4.20 -6.81
N THR A 46 1.86 -3.13 -6.49
CA THR A 46 2.12 -2.31 -5.30
C THR A 46 1.38 -2.81 -4.06
N LEU A 47 0.18 -3.37 -4.25
CA LEU A 47 -0.68 -3.81 -3.16
C LEU A 47 -0.03 -4.87 -2.25
N PRO A 48 0.65 -5.92 -2.77
CA PRO A 48 1.30 -6.94 -1.94
C PRO A 48 2.52 -6.44 -1.16
N ALA A 49 3.17 -5.38 -1.64
CA ALA A 49 4.35 -4.80 -1.01
C ALA A 49 4.03 -3.94 0.22
N MET A 50 2.79 -3.46 0.34
CA MET A 50 2.35 -2.59 1.44
C MET A 50 1.83 -3.36 2.67
N PHE A 51 1.62 -4.68 2.58
CA PHE A 51 1.03 -5.48 3.65
C PHE A 51 2.08 -6.36 4.39
N PRO A 52 2.12 -6.36 5.74
CA PRO A 52 3.04 -7.18 6.53
C PRO A 52 2.81 -8.68 6.31
N THR A 53 3.89 -9.46 6.25
CA THR A 53 3.89 -10.90 5.93
C THR A 53 2.94 -11.74 6.80
N HIS A 54 2.72 -11.39 8.07
CA HIS A 54 1.86 -12.16 8.99
C HIS A 54 0.34 -11.94 8.83
N ILE A 55 -0.10 -10.84 8.21
CA ILE A 55 -1.54 -10.52 7.99
C ILE A 55 -1.90 -10.35 6.50
N ARG A 56 -0.92 -10.53 5.61
CA ARG A 56 -1.04 -10.18 4.19
C ARG A 56 -2.29 -10.76 3.52
N TYR A 57 -2.58 -12.04 3.73
CA TYR A 57 -3.72 -12.71 3.10
C TYR A 57 -5.06 -12.23 3.66
N SER A 58 -5.20 -12.08 4.98
CA SER A 58 -6.47 -11.67 5.61
C SER A 58 -6.76 -10.19 5.38
N ALA A 59 -5.76 -9.32 5.53
CA ALA A 59 -5.89 -7.89 5.29
C ALA A 59 -6.18 -7.58 3.81
N LEU A 60 -5.49 -8.25 2.88
CA LEU A 60 -5.74 -8.10 1.44
C LEU A 60 -7.12 -8.61 1.06
N ALA A 61 -7.56 -9.76 1.60
CA ALA A 61 -8.90 -10.28 1.35
C ALA A 61 -9.99 -9.33 1.87
N ALA A 62 -9.86 -8.80 3.08
CA ALA A 62 -10.82 -7.85 3.64
C ALA A 62 -10.88 -6.55 2.83
N ALA A 63 -9.73 -5.97 2.50
CA ALA A 63 -9.66 -4.75 1.69
C ALA A 63 -10.21 -4.95 0.28
N PHE A 64 -9.92 -6.09 -0.35
CA PHE A 64 -10.44 -6.42 -1.68
C PHE A 64 -11.96 -6.61 -1.65
N ASN A 65 -12.51 -7.35 -0.68
CA ASN A 65 -13.96 -7.53 -0.56
C ASN A 65 -14.70 -6.21 -0.34
N ILE A 66 -14.18 -5.33 0.53
CA ILE A 66 -14.75 -3.97 0.70
C ILE A 66 -14.69 -3.17 -0.60
N SER A 67 -13.58 -3.27 -1.33
CA SER A 67 -13.39 -2.54 -2.59
C SER A 67 -14.34 -3.05 -3.67
N VAL A 68 -14.51 -4.38 -3.79
CA VAL A 68 -15.44 -5.01 -4.75
C VAL A 68 -16.89 -4.68 -4.42
N LEU A 69 -17.25 -4.63 -3.13
CA LEU A 69 -18.58 -4.22 -2.70
C LEU A 69 -18.91 -2.81 -3.21
N ILE A 70 -17.97 -1.87 -3.07
CA ILE A 70 -18.13 -0.49 -3.57
C ILE A 70 -18.08 -0.47 -5.10
N ALA A 71 -17.16 -1.20 -5.72
CA ALA A 71 -17.02 -1.26 -7.18
C ALA A 71 -18.28 -1.81 -7.87
N GLY A 72 -19.02 -2.71 -7.22
CA GLY A 72 -20.30 -3.23 -7.70
C GLY A 72 -21.39 -2.16 -7.86
N LEU A 73 -21.26 -1.02 -7.17
CA LEU A 73 -22.17 0.13 -7.33
C LEU A 73 -21.79 1.02 -8.54
N THR A 74 -20.63 0.81 -9.15
CA THR A 74 -20.15 1.66 -10.26
C THR A 74 -21.07 1.60 -11.49
N PRO A 75 -21.52 0.42 -11.97
CA PRO A 75 -22.38 0.35 -13.14
C PRO A 75 -23.77 0.95 -12.88
N THR A 76 -24.30 0.80 -11.66
CA THR A 76 -25.60 1.37 -11.30
C THR A 76 -25.54 2.89 -11.21
N LEU A 77 -24.48 3.44 -10.61
CA LEU A 77 -24.21 4.88 -10.61
C LEU A 77 -24.01 5.43 -12.03
N ALA A 78 -23.21 4.74 -12.86
CA ALA A 78 -22.97 5.17 -14.23
C ALA A 78 -24.26 5.17 -15.06
N ALA A 79 -25.09 4.12 -14.94
CA ALA A 79 -26.37 4.02 -15.62
C ALA A 79 -27.34 5.13 -15.16
N TRP A 80 -27.46 5.34 -13.85
CA TRP A 80 -28.29 6.40 -13.28
C TRP A 80 -27.84 7.79 -13.75
N LEU A 81 -26.52 8.02 -13.85
CA LEU A 81 -25.96 9.30 -14.28
C LEU A 81 -26.25 9.57 -15.77
N VAL A 82 -26.18 8.55 -16.61
CA VAL A 82 -26.58 8.64 -18.03
C VAL A 82 -28.07 8.90 -18.14
N GLU A 83 -28.90 8.19 -17.39
CA GLU A 83 -30.35 8.35 -17.42
C GLU A 83 -30.79 9.74 -16.93
N SER A 84 -30.19 10.25 -15.85
CA SER A 84 -30.50 11.58 -15.33
C SER A 84 -29.97 12.71 -16.20
N SER A 85 -28.81 12.55 -16.84
CA SER A 85 -28.17 13.62 -17.62
C SER A 85 -28.55 13.59 -19.10
N GLN A 86 -29.13 12.47 -19.57
CA GLN A 86 -29.43 12.19 -20.98
C GLN A 86 -28.20 12.29 -21.90
N ASP A 87 -26.99 12.10 -21.35
CA ASP A 87 -25.73 12.19 -22.08
C ASP A 87 -24.96 10.85 -22.00
N LEU A 88 -24.67 10.26 -23.16
CA LEU A 88 -23.92 9.00 -23.27
C LEU A 88 -22.41 9.18 -22.98
N MET A 89 -21.92 10.42 -22.87
CA MET A 89 -20.54 10.74 -22.49
C MET A 89 -20.33 10.75 -20.97
N MET A 90 -21.39 10.68 -20.16
CA MET A 90 -21.28 10.71 -18.70
C MET A 90 -20.30 9.69 -18.11
N PRO A 91 -20.22 8.43 -18.59
CA PRO A 91 -19.24 7.48 -18.10
C PRO A 91 -17.79 7.90 -18.41
N ALA A 92 -17.55 8.63 -19.50
CA ALA A 92 -16.23 9.16 -19.84
C ALA A 92 -15.79 10.21 -18.82
N TYR A 93 -16.68 11.16 -18.47
CA TYR A 93 -16.39 12.17 -17.45
C TYR A 93 -16.18 11.54 -16.07
N TYR A 94 -16.98 10.53 -15.72
CA TYR A 94 -16.79 9.75 -14.50
C TYR A 94 -15.40 9.10 -14.45
N LEU A 95 -14.94 8.49 -15.55
CA LEU A 95 -13.58 7.92 -15.65
C LEU A 95 -12.49 8.97 -15.56
N MET A 96 -12.69 10.18 -16.10
CA MET A 96 -11.75 11.29 -15.94
C MET A 96 -11.61 11.71 -14.49
N VAL A 97 -12.71 11.81 -13.74
CA VAL A 97 -12.68 12.11 -12.30
C VAL A 97 -11.91 11.02 -11.53
N ILE A 98 -12.17 9.74 -11.83
CA ILE A 98 -11.40 8.62 -11.25
C ILE A 98 -9.93 8.73 -11.62
N ALA A 99 -9.60 9.11 -12.85
CA ALA A 99 -8.23 9.27 -13.30
C ALA A 99 -7.50 10.37 -12.51
N VAL A 100 -8.18 11.49 -12.21
CA VAL A 100 -7.64 12.56 -11.36
C VAL A 100 -7.41 12.06 -9.93
N ILE A 101 -8.37 11.35 -9.34
CA ILE A 101 -8.21 10.76 -8.00
C ILE A 101 -7.03 9.78 -8.00
N GLY A 102 -6.93 8.91 -9.01
CA GLY A 102 -5.82 7.97 -9.17
C GLY A 102 -4.48 8.67 -9.38
N LEU A 103 -4.45 9.83 -10.03
CA LEU A 103 -3.26 10.65 -10.17
C LEU A 103 -2.84 11.29 -8.84
N ILE A 104 -3.79 11.86 -8.10
CA ILE A 104 -3.54 12.44 -6.77
C ILE A 104 -3.03 11.36 -5.82
N THR A 105 -3.67 10.19 -5.79
CA THR A 105 -3.24 9.05 -4.99
C THR A 105 -1.84 8.59 -5.41
N GLY A 106 -1.54 8.52 -6.71
CA GLY A 106 -0.23 8.16 -7.21
C GLY A 106 0.88 9.15 -6.81
N ILE A 107 0.58 10.46 -6.82
CA ILE A 107 1.53 11.50 -6.37
C ILE A 107 1.68 11.49 -4.85
N SER A 108 0.59 11.24 -4.11
CA SER A 108 0.60 11.16 -2.65
C SER A 108 1.26 9.88 -2.13
N MET A 109 1.33 8.83 -2.96
CA MET A 109 2.05 7.60 -2.64
C MET A 109 3.56 7.88 -2.66
N LYS A 110 4.08 8.26 -1.49
CA LYS A 110 5.52 8.43 -1.26
C LYS A 110 6.23 7.11 -1.61
N GLU A 111 7.26 7.21 -2.43
CA GLU A 111 8.11 6.10 -2.89
C GLU A 111 8.39 5.07 -1.78
N THR A 112 7.76 3.90 -1.84
CA THR A 112 8.08 2.74 -0.98
C THR A 112 9.25 1.93 -1.55
N ALA A 113 9.98 2.47 -2.55
CA ALA A 113 11.06 1.78 -3.25
C ALA A 113 12.34 1.62 -2.41
N ASN A 114 12.48 2.34 -1.29
CA ASN A 114 13.70 2.32 -0.47
C ASN A 114 13.43 2.04 1.01
N ARG A 115 12.37 1.29 1.33
CA ARG A 115 12.16 0.78 2.69
C ARG A 115 12.14 -0.74 2.67
N PRO A 116 13.04 -1.41 3.41
CA PRO A 116 13.10 -2.85 3.45
C PRO A 116 11.74 -3.41 3.90
N LEU A 117 11.27 -4.45 3.21
CA LEU A 117 10.03 -5.15 3.53
C LEU A 117 10.07 -5.62 4.99
N LYS A 118 9.20 -5.05 5.84
CA LYS A 118 9.06 -5.49 7.22
C LYS A 118 8.62 -6.96 7.25
N GLY A 119 9.54 -7.86 7.59
CA GLY A 119 9.26 -9.28 7.85
C GLY A 119 9.62 -10.24 6.71
N ALA A 120 10.47 -9.86 5.75
CA ALA A 120 11.25 -10.83 4.98
C ALA A 120 12.45 -11.28 5.83
N THR A 121 12.78 -12.58 5.83
CA THR A 121 14.10 -13.02 6.31
C THR A 121 15.16 -12.20 5.61
N PRO A 122 16.24 -11.76 6.29
CA PRO A 122 17.24 -10.87 5.72
C PRO A 122 17.89 -11.56 4.51
N ALA A 123 17.38 -11.27 3.32
CA ALA A 123 18.06 -11.53 2.07
C ALA A 123 18.90 -10.29 1.83
N ALA A 124 20.08 -10.24 2.47
CA ALA A 124 21.09 -9.28 2.08
C ALA A 124 21.28 -9.40 0.57
N SER A 125 21.16 -8.30 -0.17
CA SER A 125 21.33 -8.34 -1.61
C SER A 125 22.81 -8.56 -1.96
N ASP A 126 23.72 -8.25 -1.04
CA ASP A 126 25.17 -8.39 -1.17
C ASP A 126 25.85 -8.71 0.19
N ILE A 127 27.03 -9.34 0.13
CA ILE A 127 27.85 -9.70 1.32
C ILE A 127 28.22 -8.46 2.15
N GLN A 128 28.33 -7.28 1.52
CA GLN A 128 28.61 -6.02 2.20
C GLN A 128 27.47 -5.59 3.13
N GLU A 129 26.21 -5.66 2.67
CA GLU A 129 25.01 -5.29 3.42
C GLU A 129 24.77 -6.27 4.59
N ALA A 130 25.05 -7.56 4.38
CA ALA A 130 25.02 -8.55 5.45
C ALA A 130 26.00 -8.22 6.59
N LYS A 131 27.19 -7.70 6.25
CA LYS A 131 28.22 -7.34 7.23
C LYS A 131 27.86 -6.08 8.01
N GLU A 132 27.21 -5.11 7.37
CA GLU A 132 26.73 -3.88 8.01
C GLU A 132 25.57 -4.18 8.98
N ILE A 133 24.59 -4.98 8.56
CA ILE A 133 23.47 -5.42 9.42
C ILE A 133 23.98 -6.24 10.62
N LEU A 134 24.98 -7.10 10.41
CA LEU A 134 25.60 -7.84 11.52
C LEU A 134 26.32 -6.90 12.49
N GLY A 135 27.05 -5.91 11.97
CA GLY A 135 27.70 -4.89 12.80
C GLY A 135 26.70 -4.12 13.67
N GLU A 136 25.63 -3.59 13.06
CA GLU A 136 24.59 -2.84 13.77
C GLU A 136 23.84 -3.72 14.80
N HIS A 137 23.66 -5.01 14.52
CA HIS A 137 23.10 -5.96 15.48
C HIS A 137 24.03 -6.25 16.66
N TYR A 138 25.35 -6.35 16.44
CA TYR A 138 26.32 -6.51 17.52
C TYR A 138 26.34 -5.28 18.45
N ASP A 139 26.38 -4.08 17.89
CA ASP A 139 26.38 -2.83 18.66
C ASP A 139 25.10 -2.70 19.52
N ASN A 140 23.94 -3.05 18.96
CA ASN A 140 22.68 -3.07 19.71
C ASN A 140 22.64 -4.12 20.83
N ILE A 141 23.32 -5.26 20.66
CA ILE A 141 23.40 -6.30 21.70
C ILE A 141 24.29 -5.82 22.84
N GLU A 142 25.45 -5.22 22.52
CA GLU A 142 26.39 -4.68 23.51
C GLU A 142 25.72 -3.59 24.35
N GLN A 143 25.02 -2.64 23.71
CA GLN A 143 24.29 -1.60 24.40
C GLN A 143 23.19 -2.15 25.33
N LYS A 144 22.47 -3.19 24.90
CA LYS A 144 21.47 -3.85 25.76
C LYS A 144 22.07 -4.57 26.96
N ILE A 145 23.28 -5.12 26.83
CA ILE A 145 23.99 -5.77 27.94
C ILE A 145 24.38 -4.70 28.97
N ASP A 146 24.91 -3.58 28.52
CA ASP A 146 25.28 -2.46 29.40
C ASP A 146 24.06 -1.89 30.15
N ASP A 147 22.92 -1.73 29.47
CA ASP A 147 21.67 -1.28 30.10
C ASP A 147 21.21 -2.27 31.20
N ILE A 148 21.30 -3.58 30.94
CA ILE A 148 20.94 -4.63 31.91
C ILE A 148 21.89 -4.59 33.12
N ASP A 149 23.18 -4.40 32.90
CA ASP A 149 24.16 -4.32 33.99
C ASP A 149 23.91 -3.08 34.88
N GLN A 150 23.52 -1.95 34.29
CA GLN A 150 23.07 -0.78 35.05
C GLN A 150 21.81 -1.08 35.87
N GLU A 151 20.82 -1.74 35.26
CA GLU A 151 19.59 -2.11 35.95
C GLU A 151 19.85 -3.08 37.12
N ILE A 152 20.75 -4.06 36.95
CA ILE A 152 21.19 -4.95 38.03
C ILE A 152 21.84 -4.16 39.16
N ALA A 153 22.72 -3.20 38.85
CA ALA A 153 23.36 -2.36 39.85
C ALA A 153 22.34 -1.53 40.65
N GLU A 154 21.37 -0.91 39.97
CA GLU A 154 20.28 -0.18 40.62
C GLU A 154 19.41 -1.09 41.51
N LEU A 155 19.06 -2.28 41.02
CA LEU A 155 18.28 -3.27 41.76
C LEU A 155 19.05 -3.77 43.00
N GLN A 156 20.37 -3.93 42.93
CA GLN A 156 21.20 -4.28 44.08
C GLN A 156 21.25 -3.15 45.13
N VAL A 157 21.31 -1.89 44.70
CA VAL A 157 21.20 -0.72 45.61
C VAL A 157 19.81 -0.66 46.25
N LYS A 158 18.76 -0.93 45.48
CA LYS A 158 17.39 -0.99 46.00
C LYS A 158 17.21 -2.13 47.00
N ARG A 159 17.77 -3.32 46.71
CA ARG A 159 17.77 -4.48 47.59
C ARG A 159 18.51 -4.19 48.88
N SER A 160 19.69 -3.58 48.83
CA SER A 160 20.47 -3.23 50.03
C SER A 160 19.75 -2.18 50.89
N ARG A 161 19.11 -1.18 50.27
CA ARG A 161 18.25 -0.21 50.98
C ARG A 161 17.07 -0.88 51.68
N LEU A 162 16.37 -1.80 51.00
CA LEU A 162 15.22 -2.52 51.58
C LEU A 162 15.65 -3.44 52.74
N VAL A 163 16.81 -4.10 52.62
CA VAL A 163 17.38 -4.92 53.71
C VAL A 163 17.72 -4.07 54.93
N GLN A 164 18.28 -2.87 54.75
CA GLN A 164 18.55 -1.94 55.85
C GLN A 164 17.26 -1.39 56.51
N GLN A 165 16.18 -1.23 55.74
CA GLN A 165 14.89 -0.78 56.27
C GLN A 165 14.13 -1.86 57.07
N HIS A 166 14.43 -3.14 56.84
CA HIS A 166 13.80 -4.27 57.52
C HIS A 166 14.84 -5.24 58.11
N PRO A 167 15.50 -4.90 59.23
CA PRO A 167 16.56 -5.73 59.84
C PRO A 167 16.09 -7.02 60.53
N ARG A 168 14.86 -7.49 60.29
CA ARG A 168 14.23 -8.65 60.97
C ARG A 168 13.90 -9.84 60.05
N ILE A 169 14.48 -9.91 58.84
CA ILE A 169 14.15 -10.97 57.86
C ILE A 169 15.29 -12.00 57.67
N ASP A 170 16.40 -11.87 58.41
CA ASP A 170 17.52 -12.82 58.39
C ASP A 170 17.61 -13.65 59.71
N GLU A 171 16.47 -14.01 60.31
CA GLU A 171 16.35 -15.13 61.28
C GLU A 171 15.44 -16.23 60.73
#